data_AF-A0A538JUV0-F1
#
_entry.id   AF-A0A538JUV0-F1
#
_cell.length_a   1.000
_cell.length_b   1.000
_cell.length_c   1.000
_cell.angle_alpha   90.00
_cell.angle_beta   90.00
_cell.angle_gamma   90.00
#
_symmetry.space_group_name_H-M   'P 1'
#
loop_
_entity.id
_entity.type
_entity.pdbx_description
1 polymer ?
#
loop_
_entity_poly.entity_id
_entity_poly.type
_entity_poly.pdbx_seq_one_letter_code
_entity_poly.pdbx_strand_id
1 'polypeptide(L)'
;MAPVPETRYTNADGVSVAYSVVGDGPPDLVFVPDWLTNLELLWDSPMSARYHERLASFSRLIVFDKRGTGLSDPVALTELPTLEQWMDDVRAVSDAAGSERPALMGVGGAGAMCMLYAATYPERVSALVLVQEFLTGVREQAVPERVLLTVLFTDIGDSTRRAVELGDRAWRNTLERHHTVVRQQLERFRGREVDTAGDGFFATFDGPARGIRCARAIVDVVQRLGIGVRNGLHTGECELIGDKIVEHITSKVCPRSGGSSA
;
A
#
# COMPACT_ATOMS: atom_id res chain seq x y z
N MET A 1 -1.92 33.64 5.86
CA MET A 1 -2.26 32.26 6.25
C MET A 1 -3.75 32.28 6.54
N ALA A 2 -4.55 31.54 5.77
CA ALA A 2 -5.95 31.36 6.13
C ALA A 2 -6.03 30.67 7.52
N PRO A 3 -7.04 30.98 8.35
CA PRO A 3 -7.22 30.27 9.61
C PRO A 3 -7.45 28.77 9.34
N VAL A 4 -6.87 27.91 10.20
CA VAL A 4 -7.09 26.46 10.15
C VAL A 4 -8.60 26.20 10.30
N PRO A 5 -9.24 25.42 9.40
CA PRO A 5 -10.64 25.08 9.50
C PRO A 5 -10.99 24.36 10.81
N GLU A 6 -12.22 24.55 11.27
CA GLU A 6 -12.75 23.86 12.44
C GLU A 6 -12.88 22.35 12.16
N THR A 7 -12.20 21.54 12.97
CA THR A 7 -12.36 20.07 12.96
C THR A 7 -13.66 19.67 13.67
N ARG A 8 -14.44 18.83 13.00
CA ARG A 8 -15.68 18.22 13.47
C ARG A 8 -15.55 16.71 13.44
N TYR A 9 -16.47 16.01 14.10
CA TYR A 9 -16.45 14.55 14.20
C TYR A 9 -17.80 13.96 13.83
N THR A 10 -17.77 12.80 13.20
CA THR A 10 -18.94 11.94 12.97
C THR A 10 -18.64 10.53 13.46
N ASN A 11 -19.68 9.72 13.66
CA ASN A 11 -19.52 8.32 14.04
C ASN A 11 -19.72 7.41 12.82
N ALA A 12 -18.77 6.51 12.59
CA ALA A 12 -18.86 5.44 11.60
C ALA A 12 -18.62 4.11 12.32
N ASP A 13 -19.70 3.37 12.60
CA ASP A 13 -19.67 2.07 13.31
C ASP A 13 -18.94 2.09 14.65
N GLY A 14 -19.20 3.10 15.47
CA GLY A 14 -18.56 3.22 16.78
C GLY A 14 -17.17 3.86 16.75
N VAL A 15 -16.65 4.20 15.56
CA VAL A 15 -15.38 4.91 15.38
C VAL A 15 -15.65 6.39 15.14
N SER A 16 -14.93 7.27 15.84
CA SER A 16 -14.95 8.71 15.60
C SER A 16 -14.11 9.06 14.37
N VAL A 17 -14.73 9.70 13.38
CA VAL A 17 -14.10 10.14 12.12
C VAL A 17 -14.06 11.67 12.09
N ALA A 18 -12.85 12.21 12.06
CA ALA A 18 -12.58 13.64 12.00
C ALA A 18 -12.75 14.17 10.57
N TYR A 19 -13.44 15.30 10.41
CA TYR A 19 -13.62 15.98 9.14
C TYR A 19 -13.66 17.50 9.31
N SER A 20 -13.44 18.23 8.23
CA SER A 20 -13.61 19.67 8.16
C SER A 20 -14.29 20.05 6.85
N VAL A 21 -14.93 21.23 6.85
CA VAL A 21 -15.61 21.78 5.68
C VAL A 21 -15.05 23.16 5.38
N VAL A 22 -14.65 23.40 4.14
CA VAL A 22 -14.01 24.63 3.69
C VAL A 22 -14.68 25.13 2.40
N GLY A 23 -15.01 26.42 2.36
CA GLY A 23 -15.78 27.00 1.25
C GLY A 23 -17.28 26.72 1.35
N ASP A 24 -18.05 27.35 0.47
CA ASP A 24 -19.52 27.32 0.44
C ASP A 24 -20.10 27.21 -0.98
N GLY A 25 -19.26 27.15 -2.01
CA GLY A 25 -19.68 27.10 -3.41
C GLY A 25 -20.06 25.70 -3.90
N PRO A 26 -20.85 25.55 -4.98
CA PRO A 26 -21.09 24.25 -5.60
C PRO A 26 -19.93 23.87 -6.54
N PRO A 27 -19.55 22.57 -6.63
CA PRO A 27 -20.22 21.42 -6.02
C PRO A 27 -19.77 21.15 -4.59
N ASP A 28 -20.50 20.28 -3.88
CA ASP A 28 -19.94 19.58 -2.72
C ASP A 28 -18.86 18.63 -3.21
N LEU A 29 -17.66 18.75 -2.66
CA LEU A 29 -16.49 17.96 -3.06
C LEU A 29 -15.91 17.23 -1.86
N VAL A 30 -16.07 15.92 -1.80
CA VAL A 30 -15.41 15.10 -0.78
C VAL A 30 -14.03 14.72 -1.29
N PHE A 31 -13.00 15.26 -0.63
CA PHE A 31 -11.62 14.87 -0.85
C PHE A 31 -11.31 13.61 -0.06
N VAL A 32 -11.02 12.52 -0.77
CA VAL A 32 -10.68 11.23 -0.18
C VAL A 32 -9.17 11.02 -0.25
N PRO A 33 -8.46 11.13 0.87
CA PRO A 33 -7.01 11.00 0.92
C PRO A 33 -6.55 9.54 0.73
N ASP A 34 -5.32 9.38 0.28
CA ASP A 34 -4.72 8.10 -0.08
C ASP A 34 -4.50 7.16 1.11
N TRP A 35 -3.46 7.33 1.92
CA TRP A 35 -3.23 6.46 3.08
C TRP A 35 -3.11 7.24 4.37
N LEU A 36 -2.29 8.29 4.39
CA LEU A 36 -2.11 9.14 5.56
C LEU A 36 -2.58 10.56 5.24
N THR A 37 -3.38 11.09 6.14
CA THR A 37 -3.77 12.49 6.21
C THR A 37 -3.79 12.88 7.68
N ASN A 38 -3.68 14.18 7.93
CA ASN A 38 -3.97 14.75 9.21
C ASN A 38 -4.53 16.15 8.95
N LEU A 39 -5.77 16.40 9.35
CA LEU A 39 -6.48 17.63 9.04
C LEU A 39 -5.78 18.89 9.56
N GLU A 40 -5.06 18.82 10.68
CA GLU A 40 -4.31 19.96 11.21
C GLU A 40 -3.03 20.20 10.39
N LEU A 41 -2.24 19.16 10.15
CA LEU A 41 -0.97 19.26 9.40
C LEU A 41 -1.19 19.61 7.91
N LEU A 42 -2.37 19.31 7.37
CA LEU A 42 -2.74 19.60 5.99
C LEU A 42 -2.61 21.09 5.64
N TRP A 43 -2.83 21.97 6.62
CA TRP A 43 -2.77 23.43 6.47
C TRP A 43 -1.41 24.04 6.82
N ASP A 44 -0.56 23.32 7.55
CA ASP A 44 0.79 23.77 7.90
C ASP A 44 1.74 23.78 6.69
N SER A 45 1.53 22.88 5.72
CA SER A 45 2.31 22.84 4.48
C SER A 45 1.76 23.84 3.45
N PRO A 46 2.55 24.86 3.01
CA PRO A 46 2.05 25.90 2.08
C PRO A 46 1.56 25.35 0.74
N MET A 47 2.16 24.25 0.27
CA MET A 47 1.76 23.62 -0.99
C MET A 47 0.44 22.88 -0.88
N SER A 48 0.24 22.17 0.23
CA SER A 48 -1.01 21.46 0.53
C SER A 48 -2.14 22.44 0.81
N ALA A 49 -1.91 23.44 1.67
CA ALA A 49 -2.88 24.48 1.97
C ALA A 49 -3.35 25.18 0.70
N ARG A 50 -2.43 25.65 -0.15
CA ARG A 50 -2.77 26.32 -1.42
C ARG A 50 -3.59 25.44 -2.37
N TYR A 51 -3.35 24.12 -2.38
CA TYR A 51 -4.12 23.20 -3.20
C TYR A 51 -5.57 23.08 -2.70
N HIS A 52 -5.75 22.86 -1.40
CA HIS A 52 -7.08 22.74 -0.81
C HIS A 52 -7.83 24.08 -0.83
N GLU A 53 -7.15 25.21 -0.62
CA GLU A 53 -7.71 26.56 -0.82
C GLU A 53 -8.21 26.76 -2.25
N ARG A 54 -7.47 26.28 -3.26
CA ARG A 54 -7.89 26.35 -4.67
C ARG A 54 -9.12 25.51 -4.94
N LEU A 55 -9.21 24.30 -4.39
CA LEU A 55 -10.42 23.48 -4.50
C LEU A 55 -11.60 24.17 -3.81
N ALA A 56 -11.41 24.64 -2.57
CA ALA A 56 -12.43 25.34 -1.79
C ALA A 56 -12.85 26.69 -2.41
N SER A 57 -12.02 27.31 -3.25
CA SER A 57 -12.36 28.59 -3.90
C SER A 57 -13.54 28.51 -4.87
N PHE A 58 -13.90 27.30 -5.31
CA PHE A 58 -15.06 27.07 -6.19
C PHE A 58 -15.97 25.93 -5.71
N SER A 59 -15.68 25.28 -4.58
CA SER A 59 -16.45 24.14 -4.07
C SER A 59 -16.62 24.21 -2.56
N ARG A 60 -17.59 23.47 -2.03
CA ARG A 60 -17.70 23.18 -0.59
C ARG A 60 -16.90 21.92 -0.35
N LEU A 61 -15.63 22.13 -0.05
CA LEU A 61 -14.64 21.08 0.12
C LEU A 61 -14.82 20.42 1.48
N ILE A 62 -15.05 19.11 1.47
CA ILE A 62 -15.17 18.27 2.65
C ILE A 62 -13.91 17.39 2.69
N VAL A 63 -13.09 17.57 3.72
CA VAL A 63 -11.84 16.81 3.91
C VAL A 63 -11.97 16.03 5.21
N PHE A 64 -11.50 14.79 5.25
CA PHE A 64 -11.58 13.97 6.44
C PHE A 64 -10.36 13.09 6.60
N ASP A 65 -10.10 12.70 7.85
CA ASP A 65 -9.12 11.68 8.17
C ASP A 65 -9.84 10.32 8.23
N LYS A 66 -9.41 9.34 7.43
CA LYS A 66 -10.00 7.99 7.47
C LYS A 66 -9.77 7.36 8.83
N ARG A 67 -10.62 6.40 9.24
CA ARG A 67 -10.36 5.64 10.46
C ARG A 67 -8.94 5.06 10.46
N GLY A 68 -8.24 5.20 11.59
CA GLY A 68 -6.84 4.82 11.73
C GLY A 68 -5.81 5.85 11.27
N THR A 69 -6.24 7.07 10.90
CA THR A 69 -5.35 8.12 10.39
C THR A 69 -5.67 9.47 11.03
N GLY A 70 -4.67 10.37 11.05
CA GLY A 70 -4.86 11.76 11.44
C GLY A 70 -5.49 11.94 12.82
N LEU A 71 -6.58 12.68 12.86
CA LEU A 71 -7.36 12.96 14.08
C LEU A 71 -8.52 11.98 14.31
N SER A 72 -8.74 11.03 13.41
CA SER A 72 -9.74 9.97 13.60
C SER A 72 -9.23 8.90 14.55
N ASP A 73 -10.16 8.16 15.15
CA ASP A 73 -9.82 7.12 16.11
C ASP A 73 -8.83 6.10 15.50
N PRO A 74 -7.83 5.64 16.29
CA PRO A 74 -6.86 4.67 15.82
C PRO A 74 -7.51 3.29 15.63
N VAL A 75 -6.92 2.49 14.75
CA VAL A 75 -7.33 1.11 14.48
C VAL A 75 -6.19 0.15 14.83
N ALA A 76 -6.52 -1.05 15.29
CA ALA A 76 -5.51 -2.03 15.66
C ALA A 76 -4.72 -2.46 14.42
N LEU A 77 -3.39 -2.48 14.50
CA LEU A 77 -2.53 -2.90 13.39
C LEU A 77 -2.74 -4.38 12.98
N THR A 78 -3.34 -5.17 13.85
CA THR A 78 -3.70 -6.57 13.60
C THR A 78 -5.03 -6.73 12.87
N GLU A 79 -5.84 -5.67 12.83
CA GLU A 79 -7.20 -5.65 12.28
C GLU A 79 -7.36 -4.37 11.45
N LEU A 80 -6.62 -4.30 10.34
CA LEU A 80 -6.72 -3.16 9.44
C LEU A 80 -8.14 -3.06 8.87
N PRO A 81 -8.67 -1.83 8.69
CA PRO A 81 -9.99 -1.63 8.15
C PRO A 81 -10.17 -2.28 6.77
N THR A 82 -11.36 -2.81 6.54
CA THR A 82 -11.74 -3.28 5.21
C THR A 82 -12.08 -2.11 4.29
N LEU A 83 -12.17 -2.39 2.99
CA LEU A 83 -12.56 -1.40 2.00
C LEU A 83 -13.95 -0.85 2.28
N GLU A 84 -14.87 -1.71 2.68
CA GLU A 84 -16.25 -1.38 3.04
C GLU A 84 -16.30 -0.44 4.24
N GLN A 85 -15.47 -0.68 5.26
CA GLN A 85 -15.38 0.20 6.43
C GLN A 85 -14.88 1.60 6.08
N TRP A 86 -13.94 1.73 5.14
CA TRP A 86 -13.53 3.05 4.63
C TRP A 86 -14.59 3.69 3.73
N MET A 87 -15.39 2.90 3.00
CA MET A 87 -16.56 3.42 2.28
C MET A 87 -17.62 3.96 3.24
N ASP A 88 -17.80 3.31 4.39
CA ASP A 88 -18.69 3.79 5.45
C ASP A 88 -18.21 5.11 6.08
N ASP A 89 -16.89 5.34 6.19
CA ASP A 89 -16.36 6.65 6.60
C ASP A 89 -16.78 7.76 5.62
N VAL A 90 -16.63 7.53 4.31
CA VAL A 90 -17.05 8.50 3.27
C VAL A 90 -18.53 8.80 3.39
N ARG A 91 -19.35 7.76 3.59
CA ARG A 91 -20.80 7.90 3.78
C ARG A 91 -21.12 8.71 5.03
N ALA A 92 -20.55 8.35 6.17
CA ALA A 92 -20.79 9.00 7.46
C ALA A 92 -20.37 10.47 7.46
N VAL A 93 -19.24 10.80 6.81
CA VAL A 93 -18.77 12.17 6.65
C VAL A 93 -19.67 12.97 5.72
N SER A 94 -20.10 12.38 4.59
CA SER A 94 -21.01 13.03 3.65
C SER A 94 -22.36 13.33 4.31
N ASP A 95 -22.91 12.38 5.06
CA ASP A 95 -24.16 12.52 5.81
C ASP A 95 -24.02 13.61 6.89
N ALA A 96 -22.93 13.61 7.67
CA ALA A 96 -22.69 14.60 8.71
C ALA A 96 -22.47 16.02 8.16
N ALA A 97 -21.90 16.14 6.96
CA ALA A 97 -21.75 17.40 6.24
C ALA A 97 -23.05 17.87 5.56
N GLY A 98 -24.11 17.04 5.57
CA GLY A 98 -25.37 17.32 4.89
C GLY A 98 -25.24 17.31 3.36
N SER A 99 -24.35 16.47 2.82
CA SER A 99 -24.13 16.29 1.39
C SER A 99 -24.73 14.97 0.91
N GLU A 100 -25.87 15.04 0.22
CA GLU A 100 -26.59 13.84 -0.24
C GLU A 100 -25.89 13.15 -1.43
N ARG A 101 -25.31 13.95 -2.34
CA ARG A 101 -24.67 13.50 -3.60
C ARG A 101 -23.39 14.28 -3.92
N PRO A 102 -22.35 14.22 -3.09
CA PRO A 102 -21.10 14.91 -3.37
C PRO A 102 -20.41 14.38 -4.64
N ALA A 103 -19.52 15.19 -5.21
CA ALA A 103 -18.48 14.70 -6.10
C ALA A 103 -17.38 14.06 -5.24
N LEU A 104 -16.95 12.85 -5.58
CA LEU A 104 -15.85 12.17 -4.89
C LEU A 104 -14.54 12.40 -5.62
N MET A 105 -13.53 12.90 -4.91
CA MET A 105 -12.17 13.04 -5.41
C MET A 105 -11.26 12.05 -4.71
N GLY A 106 -11.06 10.90 -5.35
CA GLY A 106 -10.19 9.83 -4.87
C GLY A 106 -8.75 10.07 -5.26
N VAL A 107 -7.85 10.09 -4.29
CA VAL A 107 -6.42 10.33 -4.50
C VAL A 107 -5.61 9.05 -4.28
N GLY A 108 -4.71 8.73 -5.22
CA GLY A 108 -3.84 7.56 -5.14
C GLY A 108 -4.64 6.26 -4.97
N GLY A 109 -4.31 5.49 -3.93
CA GLY A 109 -4.98 4.24 -3.56
C GLY A 109 -6.45 4.41 -3.16
N ALA A 110 -6.90 5.61 -2.76
CA ALA A 110 -8.33 5.86 -2.51
C ALA A 110 -9.18 5.80 -3.78
N GLY A 111 -8.59 5.90 -4.98
CA GLY A 111 -9.33 5.88 -6.25
C GLY A 111 -10.16 4.60 -6.45
N ALA A 112 -9.58 3.44 -6.14
CA ALA A 112 -10.29 2.15 -6.27
C ALA A 112 -11.49 2.05 -5.29
N MET A 113 -11.34 2.63 -4.10
CA MET A 113 -12.42 2.71 -3.11
C MET A 113 -13.55 3.62 -3.60
N CYS A 114 -13.23 4.81 -4.12
CA CYS A 114 -14.24 5.72 -4.65
C CYS A 114 -14.96 5.14 -5.88
N MET A 115 -14.27 4.36 -6.72
CA MET A 115 -14.90 3.62 -7.83
C MET A 115 -15.91 2.58 -7.31
N LEU A 116 -15.52 1.78 -6.31
CA LEU A 116 -16.43 0.80 -5.72
C LEU A 116 -17.61 1.47 -5.03
N TYR A 117 -17.38 2.58 -4.31
CA TYR A 117 -18.43 3.38 -3.69
C TYR A 117 -19.44 3.88 -4.74
N ALA A 118 -18.95 4.51 -5.81
CA ALA A 118 -19.81 5.04 -6.86
C ALA A 118 -20.56 3.94 -7.62
N ALA A 119 -19.97 2.74 -7.76
CA ALA A 119 -20.63 1.59 -8.37
C ALA A 119 -21.68 0.96 -7.45
N THR A 120 -21.43 0.94 -6.13
CA THR A 120 -22.34 0.38 -5.12
C THR A 120 -23.50 1.31 -4.83
N TYR A 121 -23.26 2.62 -4.81
CA TYR A 121 -24.22 3.66 -4.44
C TYR A 121 -24.27 4.80 -5.49
N PRO A 122 -24.64 4.51 -6.75
CA PRO A 122 -24.63 5.51 -7.83
C PRO A 122 -25.56 6.70 -7.58
N GLU A 123 -26.62 6.51 -6.79
CA GLU A 123 -27.53 7.57 -6.34
C GLU A 123 -26.95 8.49 -5.27
N ARG A 124 -25.81 8.13 -4.67
CA ARG A 124 -25.13 8.88 -3.60
C ARG A 124 -23.92 9.68 -4.07
N VAL A 125 -23.63 9.67 -5.37
CA VAL A 125 -22.48 10.39 -5.96
C VAL A 125 -22.96 11.20 -7.16
N SER A 126 -22.50 12.44 -7.30
CA SER A 126 -22.80 13.28 -8.48
C SER A 126 -21.72 13.20 -9.56
N ALA A 127 -20.45 13.01 -9.15
CA ALA A 127 -19.32 12.83 -10.05
C ALA A 127 -18.18 12.07 -9.35
N LEU A 128 -17.31 11.43 -10.14
CA LEU A 128 -16.12 10.75 -9.67
C LEU A 128 -14.88 11.35 -10.33
N VAL A 129 -13.92 11.80 -9.52
CA VAL A 129 -12.64 12.35 -9.95
C VAL A 129 -11.54 11.46 -9.37
N LEU A 130 -10.69 10.91 -10.23
CA LEU A 130 -9.58 10.04 -9.83
C LEU A 130 -8.26 10.73 -10.11
N VAL A 131 -7.45 10.92 -9.06
CA VAL A 131 -6.13 11.56 -9.16
C VAL A 131 -5.08 10.58 -8.67
N GLN A 132 -4.37 9.93 -9.59
CA GLN A 132 -3.30 8.98 -9.23
C GLN A 132 -2.06 9.68 -8.64
N GLU A 133 -1.86 10.98 -8.86
CA GLU A 133 -0.65 11.71 -8.47
C GLU A 133 -0.98 12.88 -7.55
N PHE A 134 -0.62 12.76 -6.26
CA PHE A 134 -0.83 13.82 -5.26
C PHE A 134 0.50 14.47 -4.86
N LEU A 135 0.71 15.68 -5.38
CA LEU A 135 1.55 16.76 -4.84
C LEU A 135 2.81 16.38 -4.04
N THR A 136 3.77 15.76 -4.73
CA THR A 136 5.17 16.19 -4.58
C THR A 136 5.66 16.53 -5.99
N GLY A 137 5.98 17.81 -6.21
CA GLY A 137 6.21 18.39 -7.54
C GLY A 137 7.49 17.90 -8.22
N VAL A 138 7.56 16.63 -8.57
CA VAL A 138 8.51 16.09 -9.53
C VAL A 138 7.76 15.87 -10.84
N ARG A 139 8.11 16.63 -11.88
CA ARG A 139 7.65 16.36 -13.24
C ARG A 139 8.71 15.53 -13.96
N GLU A 140 8.21 14.48 -14.61
CA GLU A 140 8.89 13.48 -15.45
C GLU A 140 9.79 12.48 -14.73
N GLN A 141 9.24 11.28 -14.48
CA GLN A 141 9.93 10.05 -14.83
C GLN A 141 9.00 9.22 -15.72
N ALA A 142 9.58 8.61 -16.75
CA ALA A 142 8.91 7.96 -17.88
C ALA A 142 7.69 7.13 -17.46
N VAL A 143 6.65 7.08 -18.31
CA VAL A 143 5.60 6.05 -18.23
C VAL A 143 6.30 4.73 -17.92
N PRO A 144 6.11 4.13 -16.74
CA PRO A 144 6.78 2.87 -16.42
C PRO A 144 6.35 1.89 -17.51
N GLU A 145 7.31 1.19 -18.14
CA GLU A 145 6.95 0.05 -18.96
C GLU A 145 6.25 -0.94 -18.03
N ARG A 146 4.92 -1.01 -18.14
CA ARG A 146 4.15 -2.06 -17.48
C ARG A 146 4.48 -3.35 -18.19
N VAL A 147 5.27 -4.15 -17.53
CA VAL A 147 5.68 -5.46 -18.03
C VAL A 147 5.01 -6.53 -17.20
N LEU A 148 4.48 -7.54 -17.87
CA LEU A 148 4.02 -8.74 -17.21
C LEU A 148 5.25 -9.50 -16.70
N LEU A 149 5.46 -9.48 -15.39
CA LEU A 149 6.57 -10.17 -14.74
C LEU A 149 6.07 -11.15 -13.70
N THR A 150 6.89 -12.16 -13.46
CA THR A 150 6.77 -13.04 -12.30
C THR A 150 7.84 -12.65 -11.30
N VAL A 151 7.41 -12.26 -10.12
CA VAL A 151 8.25 -11.88 -8.99
C VAL A 151 8.38 -13.07 -8.03
N LEU A 152 9.60 -13.36 -7.58
CA LEU A 152 9.95 -14.37 -6.60
C LEU A 152 10.53 -13.69 -5.36
N PHE A 153 9.94 -14.00 -4.21
CA PHE A 153 10.52 -13.74 -2.91
C PHE A 153 10.95 -15.07 -2.29
N THR A 154 12.15 -15.13 -1.71
CA THR A 154 12.62 -16.28 -0.94
C THR A 154 13.04 -15.83 0.45
N ASP A 155 12.81 -16.64 1.47
CA ASP A 155 13.28 -16.40 2.83
C ASP A 155 13.60 -17.73 3.55
N ILE A 156 14.51 -17.71 4.53
CA ILE A 156 14.85 -18.88 5.33
C ILE A 156 13.84 -19.07 6.47
N GLY A 157 13.24 -20.25 6.56
CA GLY A 157 12.40 -20.63 7.68
C GLY A 157 13.20 -20.70 8.99
N ASP A 158 12.62 -20.16 10.08
CA ASP A 158 13.20 -20.16 11.43
C ASP A 158 14.61 -19.55 11.52
N SER A 159 14.96 -18.60 10.65
CA SER A 159 16.31 -18.04 10.55
C SER A 159 16.82 -17.42 11.84
N THR A 160 15.97 -16.70 12.58
CA THR A 160 16.33 -16.13 13.89
C THR A 160 16.71 -17.20 14.90
N ARG A 161 15.96 -18.31 14.99
CA ARG A 161 16.26 -19.41 15.91
C ARG A 161 17.58 -20.09 15.53
N ARG A 162 17.80 -20.32 14.23
CA ARG A 162 19.04 -20.93 13.72
C ARG A 162 20.27 -20.05 13.91
N ALA A 163 20.13 -18.74 13.75
CA ALA A 163 21.21 -17.80 14.00
C ALA A 163 21.68 -17.86 15.47
N VAL A 164 20.74 -17.98 16.41
CA VAL A 164 21.04 -18.15 17.84
C VAL A 164 21.69 -19.50 18.16
N GLU A 165 21.19 -20.59 17.57
CA GLU A 165 21.73 -21.95 17.81
C GLU A 165 23.14 -22.16 17.23
N LEU A 166 23.43 -21.59 16.07
CA LEU A 166 24.71 -21.78 15.37
C LEU A 166 25.78 -20.76 15.77
N GLY A 167 25.37 -19.59 16.27
CA GLY A 167 26.24 -18.45 16.51
C GLY A 167 26.71 -17.74 15.23
N ASP A 168 27.12 -16.48 15.36
CA ASP A 168 27.28 -15.53 14.26
C ASP A 168 28.20 -15.98 13.12
N ARG A 169 29.27 -16.72 13.43
CA ARG A 169 30.26 -17.14 12.41
C ARG A 169 29.77 -18.33 11.59
N ALA A 170 29.15 -19.31 12.23
CA ALA A 170 28.59 -20.46 11.52
C ALA A 170 27.32 -20.09 10.76
N TRP A 171 26.51 -19.17 11.30
CA TRP A 171 25.37 -18.60 10.60
C TRP A 171 25.79 -17.83 9.35
N ARG A 172 26.82 -16.97 9.42
CA ARG A 172 27.37 -16.28 8.24
C ARG A 172 27.83 -17.25 7.14
N ASN A 173 28.60 -18.28 7.49
CA ASN A 173 29.03 -19.28 6.50
C ASN A 173 27.83 -20.02 5.86
N THR A 174 26.76 -20.23 6.63
CA THR A 174 25.54 -20.87 6.16
C THR A 174 24.77 -19.96 5.20
N LEU A 175 24.67 -18.67 5.52
CA LEU A 175 24.09 -17.66 4.63
C LEU A 175 24.86 -17.49 3.33
N GLU A 176 26.19 -17.47 3.37
CA GLU A 176 27.02 -17.37 2.16
C GLU A 176 26.79 -18.56 1.21
N ARG A 177 26.69 -19.77 1.76
CA ARG A 177 26.36 -20.98 0.97
C ARG A 177 24.95 -20.94 0.42
N HIS A 178 23.99 -20.51 1.23
CA HIS A 178 22.60 -20.30 0.81
C HIS A 178 22.54 -19.31 -0.36
N HIS A 179 23.13 -18.14 -0.21
CA HIS A 179 23.17 -17.10 -1.25
C HIS A 179 23.78 -17.61 -2.54
N THR A 180 24.90 -18.34 -2.44
CA THR A 180 25.57 -18.93 -3.60
C THR A 180 24.64 -19.88 -4.37
N VAL A 181 23.96 -20.77 -3.66
CA VAL A 181 23.05 -21.75 -4.28
C VAL A 181 21.83 -21.09 -4.89
N VAL A 182 21.23 -20.10 -4.23
CA VAL A 182 20.07 -19.37 -4.75
C VAL A 182 20.45 -18.63 -6.04
N ARG A 183 21.58 -17.91 -6.06
CA ARG A 183 22.09 -17.23 -7.26
C ARG A 183 22.31 -18.18 -8.43
N GLN A 184 22.86 -19.37 -8.18
CA GLN A 184 23.02 -20.40 -9.21
C GLN A 184 21.69 -20.86 -9.79
N GLN A 185 20.63 -20.99 -8.97
CA GLN A 185 19.30 -21.33 -9.48
C GLN A 185 18.68 -20.17 -10.26
N LEU A 186 18.80 -18.93 -9.77
CA LEU A 186 18.32 -17.75 -10.49
C LEU A 186 18.97 -17.69 -11.88
N GLU A 187 20.29 -17.81 -11.97
CA GLU A 187 21.00 -17.83 -13.25
C GLU A 187 20.53 -18.98 -14.16
N ARG A 188 20.45 -20.21 -13.63
CA ARG A 188 20.00 -21.40 -14.37
C ARG A 188 18.63 -21.23 -15.01
N PHE A 189 17.70 -20.58 -14.31
CA PHE A 189 16.33 -20.37 -14.78
C PHE A 189 16.12 -18.99 -15.42
N ARG A 190 17.20 -18.24 -15.67
CA ARG A 190 17.19 -16.88 -16.24
C ARG A 190 16.37 -15.88 -15.42
N GLY A 191 16.41 -16.03 -14.11
CA GLY A 191 15.89 -15.06 -13.15
C GLY A 191 16.89 -13.93 -12.96
N ARG A 192 16.37 -12.70 -12.83
CA ARG A 192 17.16 -11.52 -12.50
C ARG A 192 17.00 -11.22 -11.01
N GLU A 193 18.08 -11.33 -10.25
CA GLU A 193 18.14 -10.80 -8.87
C GLU A 193 17.95 -9.29 -8.91
N VAL A 194 17.02 -8.78 -8.11
CA VAL A 194 16.72 -7.35 -7.96
C VAL A 194 17.27 -6.83 -6.64
N ASP A 195 17.09 -7.60 -5.55
CA ASP A 195 17.63 -7.26 -4.24
C ASP A 195 17.87 -8.51 -3.38
N THR A 196 18.73 -8.37 -2.37
CA THR A 196 18.97 -9.38 -1.32
C THR A 196 18.97 -8.69 0.04
N ALA A 197 18.03 -9.07 0.92
CA ALA A 197 17.90 -8.51 2.25
C ALA A 197 18.09 -9.61 3.31
N GLY A 198 19.25 -9.60 3.96
CA GLY A 198 19.58 -10.60 4.99
C GLY A 198 19.67 -12.02 4.41
N ASP A 199 18.72 -12.87 4.80
CA ASP A 199 18.56 -14.25 4.36
C ASP A 199 17.59 -14.43 3.18
N GLY A 200 16.92 -13.36 2.75
CA GLY A 200 15.96 -13.39 1.66
C GLY A 200 16.46 -12.84 0.33
N PHE A 201 15.82 -13.30 -0.76
CA PHE A 201 16.05 -12.82 -2.13
C PHE A 201 14.78 -12.25 -2.74
N PHE A 202 14.97 -11.22 -3.54
CA PHE A 202 13.97 -10.64 -4.41
C PHE A 202 14.43 -10.75 -5.86
N ALA A 203 13.69 -11.50 -6.68
CA ALA A 203 14.08 -11.80 -8.05
C ALA A 203 12.89 -11.80 -9.01
N THR A 204 13.17 -11.67 -10.30
CA THR A 204 12.16 -11.47 -11.34
C THR A 204 12.38 -12.40 -12.52
N PHE A 205 11.29 -12.75 -13.19
CA PHE A 205 11.24 -13.57 -14.38
C PHE A 205 10.25 -12.97 -15.37
N ASP A 206 10.57 -13.06 -16.65
CA ASP A 206 9.69 -12.75 -17.80
C ASP A 206 8.59 -13.81 -18.04
N GLY A 207 8.27 -14.64 -17.05
CA GLY A 207 7.16 -15.59 -17.14
C GLY A 207 7.03 -16.60 -15.97
N PRO A 208 5.79 -17.03 -15.65
CA PRO A 208 5.48 -17.80 -14.43
C PRO A 208 6.10 -19.19 -14.39
N ALA A 209 6.20 -19.85 -15.55
CA ALA A 209 6.77 -21.20 -15.64
C ALA A 209 8.23 -21.25 -15.18
N ARG A 210 9.02 -20.20 -15.44
CA ARG A 210 10.42 -20.11 -15.00
C ARG A 210 10.51 -19.86 -13.50
N GLY A 211 9.73 -18.91 -12.98
CA GLY A 211 9.67 -18.62 -11.54
C GLY A 211 9.29 -19.85 -10.71
N ILE A 212 8.26 -20.60 -11.12
CA ILE A 212 7.82 -21.83 -10.44
C ILE A 212 8.92 -22.90 -10.44
N ARG A 213 9.56 -23.14 -11.58
CA ARG A 213 10.64 -24.14 -11.69
C ARG A 213 11.87 -23.74 -10.86
N CYS A 214 12.21 -22.46 -10.86
CA CYS A 214 13.30 -21.92 -10.05
C CYS A 214 13.01 -22.07 -8.56
N ALA A 215 11.82 -21.65 -8.10
CA ALA A 215 11.41 -21.76 -6.70
C ALA A 215 11.48 -23.22 -6.22
N ARG A 216 10.98 -24.16 -7.02
CA ARG A 216 11.07 -25.59 -6.67
C ARG A 216 12.52 -26.07 -6.58
N ALA A 217 13.38 -25.70 -7.52
CA ALA A 217 14.78 -26.08 -7.49
C ALA A 217 15.52 -25.48 -6.27
N ILE A 218 15.19 -24.26 -5.88
CA ILE A 218 15.73 -23.61 -4.68
C ILE A 218 15.36 -24.41 -3.43
N VAL A 219 14.10 -24.83 -3.27
CA VAL A 219 13.67 -25.71 -2.16
C VAL A 219 14.53 -26.99 -2.13
N ASP A 220 14.63 -27.70 -3.26
CA ASP A 220 15.32 -28.98 -3.35
C ASP A 220 16.83 -28.87 -3.02
N VAL A 221 17.50 -27.79 -3.46
CA VAL A 221 18.94 -27.62 -3.21
C VAL A 221 19.21 -27.07 -1.81
N VAL A 222 18.42 -26.11 -1.31
CA VAL A 222 18.64 -25.53 0.02
C VAL A 222 18.29 -26.52 1.13
N GLN A 223 17.31 -27.41 0.92
CA GLN A 223 17.02 -28.48 1.87
C GLN A 223 18.23 -29.41 2.09
N ARG A 224 19.08 -29.62 1.08
CA ARG A 224 20.33 -30.39 1.22
C ARG A 224 21.41 -29.69 2.04
N LEU A 225 21.29 -28.38 2.24
CA LEU A 225 22.10 -27.60 3.20
C LEU A 225 21.56 -27.73 4.64
N GLY A 226 20.48 -28.48 4.84
CA GLY A 226 19.81 -28.65 6.12
C GLY A 226 18.92 -27.47 6.51
N ILE A 227 18.57 -26.59 5.57
CA ILE A 227 17.79 -25.36 5.80
C ILE A 227 16.46 -25.43 5.06
N GLY A 228 15.37 -24.98 5.69
CA GLY A 228 14.08 -24.81 5.03
C GLY A 228 13.96 -23.41 4.44
N VAL A 229 13.37 -23.29 3.26
CA VAL A 229 13.11 -22.00 2.60
C VAL A 229 11.64 -21.88 2.25
N ARG A 230 11.11 -20.66 2.38
CA ARG A 230 9.78 -20.28 1.94
C ARG A 230 9.91 -19.46 0.68
N ASN A 231 9.14 -19.81 -0.34
CA ASN A 231 9.10 -19.08 -1.60
C ASN A 231 7.71 -18.51 -1.82
N GLY A 232 7.65 -17.24 -2.17
CA GLY A 232 6.48 -16.58 -2.66
C GLY A 232 6.62 -16.23 -4.13
N LEU A 233 5.63 -16.55 -4.96
CA LEU A 233 5.57 -16.13 -6.35
C LEU A 233 4.33 -15.28 -6.62
N HIS A 234 4.51 -14.17 -7.33
CA HIS A 234 3.42 -13.38 -7.87
C HIS A 234 3.63 -13.16 -9.37
N THR A 235 2.56 -13.15 -10.17
CA THR A 235 2.63 -12.77 -11.59
C THR A 235 1.58 -11.72 -11.86
N GLY A 236 2.01 -10.59 -12.41
CA GLY A 236 1.16 -9.43 -12.64
C GLY A 236 1.89 -8.36 -13.44
N GLU A 237 1.17 -7.30 -13.79
CA GLU A 237 1.77 -6.11 -14.35
C GLU A 237 2.58 -5.41 -13.26
N CYS A 238 3.88 -5.23 -13.50
CA CYS A 238 4.78 -4.55 -12.59
C CYS A 238 5.26 -3.26 -13.22
N GLU A 239 5.34 -2.21 -12.42
CA GLU A 239 5.94 -0.94 -12.83
C GLU A 239 7.45 -1.01 -12.64
N LEU A 240 8.20 -0.82 -13.73
CA LEU A 240 9.65 -0.70 -13.71
C LEU A 240 10.06 0.76 -13.65
N ILE A 241 10.82 1.14 -12.62
CA ILE A 241 11.57 2.41 -12.57
C ILE A 241 13.05 2.07 -12.72
N GLY A 242 13.55 2.17 -13.95
CA GLY A 242 14.89 1.69 -14.30
C GLY A 242 15.02 0.18 -14.09
N ASP A 243 15.99 -0.24 -13.29
CA ASP A 243 16.22 -1.66 -12.94
C ASP A 243 15.47 -2.14 -11.70
N LYS A 244 14.66 -1.27 -11.07
CA LYS A 244 13.92 -1.56 -9.85
C LYS A 244 12.44 -1.76 -10.14
N ILE A 245 11.86 -2.78 -9.53
CA ILE A 245 10.41 -2.97 -9.51
C ILE A 245 9.82 -2.14 -8.37
N VAL A 246 8.78 -1.36 -8.70
CA VAL A 246 7.93 -0.71 -7.71
C VAL A 246 6.80 -1.66 -7.36
N GLU A 247 6.83 -2.21 -6.15
CA GLU A 247 5.87 -3.23 -5.72
C GLU A 247 4.64 -2.63 -5.04
N HIS A 248 3.46 -3.01 -5.55
CA HIS A 248 2.19 -2.92 -4.82
C HIS A 248 1.74 -4.28 -4.24
N ILE A 249 2.60 -5.32 -4.27
CA ILE A 249 2.16 -6.72 -4.14
C ILE A 249 3.02 -7.56 -3.18
N THR A 250 3.69 -6.95 -2.20
CA THR A 250 4.46 -7.70 -1.19
C THR A 250 3.62 -8.34 -0.09
N SER A 251 2.35 -7.93 0.09
CA SER A 251 1.50 -8.42 1.19
C SER A 251 0.68 -9.67 0.88
N LYS A 252 0.59 -10.13 -0.38
CA LYS A 252 -0.29 -11.26 -0.75
C LYS A 252 0.40 -12.62 -0.88
N VAL A 253 1.73 -12.68 -0.77
CA VAL A 253 2.48 -13.88 -1.16
C VAL A 253 3.10 -14.65 0.02
N CYS A 254 3.15 -14.05 1.22
CA CYS A 254 3.60 -14.75 2.42
C CYS A 254 2.63 -14.47 3.59
N PRO A 255 1.72 -15.40 3.93
CA PRO A 255 1.03 -15.30 5.21
C PRO A 255 2.09 -15.51 6.30
N ARG A 256 2.15 -14.59 7.27
CA ARG A 256 2.90 -14.81 8.52
C ARG A 256 2.49 -16.19 9.06
N SER A 257 3.45 -17.11 9.14
CA SER A 257 3.28 -18.36 9.87
C SER A 257 3.00 -17.99 11.33
N GLY A 258 1.79 -18.26 11.79
CA GLY A 258 1.36 -18.00 13.16
C GLY A 258 2.28 -18.69 14.16
N GLY A 259 2.85 -17.89 15.06
CA GLY A 259 3.30 -18.36 16.35
C GLY A 259 2.10 -18.38 17.28
N SER A 260 1.49 -19.56 17.44
CA SER A 260 0.73 -19.86 18.65
C SER A 260 1.73 -20.05 19.79
N SER A 261 1.56 -19.31 20.88
CA SER A 261 1.92 -19.82 22.19
C SER A 261 1.03 -19.17 23.24
N ALA A 262 0.33 -20.08 23.93
CA ALA A 262 -0.22 -19.97 25.27
C ALA A 262 0.72 -19.28 26.28
#